data_AF-A0AAN7TWB8-F1
#
_entry.id   AF-A0AAN7TWB8-F1
#
_cell.length_a   1.000
_cell.length_b   1.000
_cell.length_c   1.000
_cell.angle_alpha   90.00
_cell.angle_beta   90.00
_cell.angle_gamma   90.00
#
_symmetry.space_group_name_H-M   'P 1'
#
loop_
_entity.id
_entity.type
_entity.pdbx_description
1 polymer ?
#
loop_
_entity_poly.entity_id
_entity_poly.type
_entity_poly.pdbx_seq_one_letter_code
_entity_poly.pdbx_strand_id
1 'polypeptide(L)'
;MNNKDNLISQQQICLELINKLKEGVKEKYENNQVDKDYLMEMMFQLKEQHSKLEELIEDQHWRPIKEMIEKINKSNNKLESFKYEKIMLESEINDLRQLQFDLSNPSLGITPLEKFLSFQPSQYIESFDLKPKEKQSIERLEWEIYQRELKLIELENLKKLRIKLKQEDEKANNQLKQFEDKLKENLNVKKAVEPFQKFIGILPISKYKLNNIGNNPLLLESSQPLYILYHELIYFKEFFFNENLTVDFFKSNNEDMNIDNKNNCINKSTKLINPSKVFISLKIKKNEKELLIEFYYYPNLKIVTVLPSLNGNFEMGQKLLEGLDNSDTGLMTPNLSNHFIFESFGKDLFKLDEHNLKGRPYKWVQFITGLSFLPEITPENMKDKNFQLHDFQPKTSHKILFDIINSL
;
A
#
# COMPACT_ATOMS: atom_id res chain seq x y z
N MET A 1 -42.52 73.16 53.69
CA MET A 1 -43.24 74.44 53.76
C MET A 1 -42.53 75.45 54.67
N ASN A 2 -42.06 75.08 55.87
CA ASN A 2 -41.38 75.98 56.82
C ASN A 2 -40.15 76.78 56.34
N ASN A 3 -39.44 76.36 55.29
CA ASN A 3 -38.16 76.97 54.91
C ASN A 3 -38.28 78.18 53.96
N LYS A 4 -39.35 78.25 53.15
CA LYS A 4 -39.64 79.45 52.32
C LYS A 4 -40.07 80.62 53.19
N ASP A 5 -40.88 80.33 54.22
CA ASP A 5 -41.34 81.33 55.18
C ASP A 5 -40.15 81.89 55.99
N ASN A 6 -39.12 81.08 56.23
CA ASN A 6 -37.89 81.50 56.92
C ASN A 6 -37.01 82.40 56.03
N LEU A 7 -36.91 82.12 54.73
CA LEU A 7 -36.18 82.99 53.78
C LEU A 7 -36.90 84.34 53.63
N ILE A 8 -38.23 84.32 53.49
CA ILE A 8 -39.06 85.54 53.39
C ILE A 8 -38.96 86.37 54.69
N SER A 9 -38.99 85.72 55.85
CA SER A 9 -38.81 86.36 57.16
C SER A 9 -37.43 87.02 57.31
N GLN A 10 -36.34 86.35 56.91
CA GLN A 10 -34.99 86.93 56.95
C GLN A 10 -34.81 88.07 55.93
N GLN A 11 -35.43 87.98 54.76
CA GLN A 11 -35.48 89.09 53.80
C GLN A 11 -36.24 90.30 54.36
N GLN A 12 -37.34 90.08 55.08
CA GLN A 12 -38.09 91.13 55.76
C GLN A 12 -37.30 91.77 56.90
N ILE A 13 -36.59 90.98 57.71
CA ILE A 13 -35.69 91.48 58.77
C ILE A 13 -34.55 92.33 58.18
N CYS A 14 -33.95 91.90 57.06
CA CYS A 14 -32.94 92.69 56.35
C CYS A 14 -33.53 94.02 55.83
N LEU A 15 -34.74 93.99 55.26
CA LEU A 15 -35.43 95.19 54.79
C LEU A 15 -35.79 96.15 55.93
N GLU A 16 -36.23 95.65 57.08
CA GLU A 16 -36.49 96.45 58.28
C GLU A 16 -35.20 97.07 58.85
N LEU A 17 -34.10 96.33 58.87
CA LEU A 17 -32.78 96.85 59.29
C LEU A 17 -32.25 97.91 58.32
N ILE A 18 -32.45 97.74 57.01
CA ILE A 18 -32.13 98.76 55.99
C ILE A 18 -32.96 100.03 56.21
N ASN A 19 -34.26 99.88 56.47
CA ASN A 19 -35.14 101.02 56.70
C ASN A 19 -34.80 101.75 58.01
N LYS A 20 -34.49 101.02 59.09
CA LYS A 20 -34.01 101.61 60.36
C LYS A 20 -32.65 102.31 60.20
N LEU A 21 -31.73 101.75 59.41
CA LEU A 21 -30.48 102.43 59.03
C LEU A 21 -30.76 103.73 58.27
N LYS A 22 -31.69 103.69 57.31
CA LYS A 22 -32.07 104.85 56.50
C LYS A 22 -32.74 105.95 57.33
N GLU A 23 -33.56 105.59 58.31
CA GLU A 23 -34.21 106.52 59.25
C GLU A 23 -33.21 107.07 60.29
N GLY A 24 -32.38 106.21 60.89
CA GLY A 24 -31.35 106.61 61.86
C GLY A 24 -30.24 107.46 61.25
N VAL A 25 -29.93 107.28 59.96
CA VAL A 25 -29.03 108.17 59.20
C VAL A 25 -29.73 109.51 58.94
N LYS A 26 -31.02 109.55 58.61
CA LYS A 26 -31.78 110.80 58.39
C LYS A 26 -31.89 111.65 59.66
N GLU A 27 -32.31 111.07 60.79
CA GLU A 27 -32.50 111.80 62.06
C GLU A 27 -31.19 112.35 62.65
N LYS A 28 -30.05 111.66 62.43
CA LYS A 28 -28.74 112.08 62.96
C LYS A 28 -27.93 112.96 62.00
N TYR A 29 -28.29 113.03 60.72
CA TYR A 29 -27.71 114.01 59.78
C TYR A 29 -28.18 115.43 60.07
N GLU A 30 -29.41 115.59 60.59
CA GLU A 30 -29.96 116.89 60.97
C GLU A 30 -29.36 117.46 62.28
N ASN A 31 -28.78 116.60 63.14
CA ASN A 31 -28.26 116.98 64.46
C ASN A 31 -26.72 117.04 64.61
N ASN A 32 -25.94 116.87 63.53
CA ASN A 32 -24.47 117.03 63.52
C ASN A 32 -23.69 116.24 64.62
N GLN A 33 -24.20 115.11 65.09
CA GLN A 33 -23.45 114.14 65.89
C GLN A 33 -23.63 112.75 65.27
N VAL A 34 -22.64 112.34 64.47
CA VAL A 34 -22.59 110.98 63.91
C VAL A 34 -21.69 110.13 64.79
N ASP A 35 -22.28 109.34 65.67
CA ASP A 35 -21.57 108.25 66.36
C ASP A 35 -21.24 107.16 65.34
N LYS A 36 -20.00 107.18 64.83
CA LYS A 36 -19.50 106.20 63.85
C LYS A 36 -19.66 104.75 64.34
N ASP A 37 -19.56 104.53 65.64
CA ASP A 37 -19.64 103.20 66.25
C ASP A 37 -21.04 102.59 66.10
N TYR A 38 -22.10 103.40 66.19
CA TYR A 38 -23.49 102.94 66.02
C TYR A 38 -23.81 102.53 64.56
N LEU A 39 -23.26 103.26 63.58
CA LEU A 39 -23.39 102.91 62.16
C LEU A 39 -22.57 101.66 61.83
N MET A 40 -21.40 101.51 62.43
CA MET A 40 -20.56 100.33 62.27
C MET A 40 -21.26 99.08 62.83
N GLU A 41 -21.91 99.20 63.98
CA GLU A 41 -22.66 98.11 64.62
C GLU A 41 -23.88 97.68 63.78
N MET A 42 -24.66 98.62 63.25
CA MET A 42 -25.77 98.30 62.35
C MET A 42 -25.31 97.73 61.00
N MET A 43 -24.21 98.24 60.44
CA MET A 43 -23.61 97.64 59.23
C MET A 43 -23.10 96.22 59.48
N PHE A 44 -22.56 95.96 60.67
CA PHE A 44 -22.12 94.63 61.06
C PHE A 44 -23.32 93.68 61.18
N GLN A 45 -24.41 94.11 61.83
CA GLN A 45 -25.65 93.35 61.91
C GLN A 45 -26.23 93.07 60.52
N LEU A 46 -26.25 94.06 59.63
CA LEU A 46 -26.76 93.88 58.27
C LEU A 46 -25.89 92.93 57.44
N LYS A 47 -24.56 93.02 57.57
CA LYS A 47 -23.63 92.08 56.94
C LYS A 47 -23.84 90.66 57.49
N GLU A 48 -24.02 90.52 58.80
CA GLU A 48 -24.29 89.23 59.43
C GLU A 48 -25.60 88.61 58.93
N GLN A 49 -26.66 89.41 58.79
CA GLN A 49 -27.94 88.93 58.24
C GLN A 49 -27.87 88.63 56.75
N HIS A 50 -27.13 89.42 55.97
CA HIS A 50 -26.88 89.14 54.54
C HIS A 50 -26.14 87.82 54.36
N SER A 51 -25.08 87.59 55.15
CA SER A 51 -24.34 86.33 55.11
C SER A 51 -25.21 85.13 55.49
N LYS A 52 -26.10 85.27 56.48
CA LYS A 52 -27.11 84.24 56.80
C LYS A 52 -28.08 84.00 55.65
N LEU A 53 -28.48 85.06 54.93
CA LEU A 53 -29.35 84.94 53.77
C LEU A 53 -28.66 84.20 52.61
N GLU A 54 -27.40 84.53 52.33
CA GLU A 54 -26.59 83.87 51.29
C GLU A 54 -26.41 82.39 51.60
N GLU A 55 -26.11 82.04 52.86
CA GLU A 55 -26.00 80.65 53.32
C GLU A 55 -27.32 79.90 53.15
N LEU A 56 -28.46 80.53 53.48
CA LEU A 56 -29.79 79.94 53.27
C LEU A 56 -30.11 79.74 51.77
N ILE A 57 -29.72 80.67 50.90
CA ILE A 57 -29.92 80.53 49.45
C ILE A 57 -29.03 79.41 48.89
N GLU A 58 -27.78 79.32 49.34
CA GLU A 58 -26.86 78.25 48.97
C GLU A 58 -27.39 76.88 49.40
N ASP A 59 -27.92 76.77 50.61
CA ASP A 59 -28.47 75.54 51.14
C ASP A 59 -29.79 75.14 50.52
N GLN A 60 -30.67 76.10 50.21
CA GLN A 60 -32.02 75.79 49.69
C GLN A 60 -32.06 75.60 48.17
N HIS A 61 -31.30 76.38 47.42
CA HIS A 61 -31.36 76.37 45.96
C HIS A 61 -30.17 75.66 45.35
N TRP A 62 -28.96 75.99 45.77
CA TRP A 62 -27.76 75.48 45.11
C TRP A 62 -27.43 74.05 45.49
N ARG A 63 -27.59 73.63 46.76
CA ARG A 63 -27.32 72.24 47.19
C ARG A 63 -28.23 71.20 46.50
N PRO A 64 -29.57 71.34 46.47
CA PRO A 64 -30.43 70.32 45.85
C PRO A 64 -30.23 70.22 44.33
N ILE A 65 -29.93 71.36 43.68
CA ILE A 65 -29.59 71.40 42.25
C ILE A 65 -28.27 70.66 42.00
N LYS A 66 -27.23 70.93 42.82
CA LYS A 66 -25.94 70.22 42.73
C LYS A 66 -26.13 68.70 42.94
N GLU A 67 -26.90 68.30 43.94
CA GLU A 67 -27.22 66.88 44.19
C GLU A 67 -27.97 66.23 43.01
N MET A 68 -28.89 66.95 42.38
CA MET A 68 -29.64 66.45 41.22
C MET A 68 -28.74 66.32 40.00
N ILE A 69 -27.85 67.29 39.76
CA ILE A 69 -26.81 67.23 38.71
C ILE A 69 -25.88 66.04 38.96
N GLU A 70 -25.45 65.80 40.20
CA GLU A 70 -24.63 64.63 40.54
C GLU A 70 -25.35 63.32 40.27
N LYS A 71 -26.66 63.22 40.60
CA LYS A 71 -27.47 62.02 40.29
C LYS A 71 -27.61 61.80 38.79
N ILE A 72 -27.80 62.88 38.01
CA ILE A 72 -27.84 62.82 36.55
C ILE A 72 -26.49 62.38 36.00
N ASN A 73 -25.38 62.95 36.47
CA ASN A 73 -24.03 62.57 36.04
C ASN A 73 -23.72 61.11 36.37
N LYS A 74 -24.10 60.62 37.57
CA LYS A 74 -23.98 59.20 37.93
C LYS A 74 -24.77 58.29 36.98
N SER A 75 -25.96 58.72 36.57
CA SER A 75 -26.80 57.97 35.64
C SER A 75 -26.23 58.00 34.21
N ASN A 76 -25.71 59.15 33.76
CA ASN A 76 -25.02 59.28 32.49
C ASN A 76 -23.75 58.41 32.43
N ASN A 77 -22.96 58.36 33.51
CA ASN A 77 -21.78 57.50 33.57
C ASN A 77 -22.15 56.01 33.44
N LYS A 78 -23.26 55.59 34.06
CA LYS A 78 -23.79 54.23 33.88
C LYS A 78 -24.26 53.98 32.45
N LEU A 79 -24.95 54.94 31.85
CA LEU A 79 -25.40 54.85 30.46
C LEU A 79 -24.22 54.74 29.50
N GLU A 80 -23.18 55.55 29.68
CA GLU A 80 -21.96 55.46 28.87
C GLU A 80 -21.27 54.11 29.05
N SER A 81 -21.15 53.60 30.28
CA SER A 81 -20.64 52.24 30.53
C SER A 81 -21.42 51.18 29.74
N PHE A 82 -22.75 51.23 29.74
CA PHE A 82 -23.57 50.29 28.98
C PHE A 82 -23.44 50.46 27.47
N LYS A 83 -23.24 51.69 26.97
CA LYS A 83 -22.97 51.93 25.55
C LYS A 83 -21.63 51.32 25.13
N TYR A 84 -20.58 51.49 25.94
CA TYR A 84 -19.29 50.86 25.68
C TYR A 84 -19.39 49.34 25.66
N GLU A 85 -20.08 48.76 26.66
CA GLU A 85 -20.30 47.31 26.73
C GLU A 85 -21.06 46.80 25.50
N LYS A 86 -22.13 47.48 25.10
CA LYS A 86 -22.87 47.13 23.88
C LYS A 86 -21.98 47.16 22.64
N ILE A 87 -21.20 48.22 22.44
CA ILE A 87 -20.31 48.35 21.27
C ILE A 87 -19.25 47.25 21.27
N MET A 88 -18.69 46.95 22.44
CA MET A 88 -17.69 45.89 22.58
C MET A 88 -18.28 44.52 22.25
N LEU A 89 -19.46 44.18 22.79
CA LEU A 89 -20.16 42.94 22.48
C LEU A 89 -20.57 42.85 21.00
N GLU A 90 -21.00 43.96 20.39
CA GLU A 90 -21.29 44.01 18.95
C GLU A 90 -20.05 43.78 18.10
N SER A 91 -18.89 44.34 18.49
CA SER A 91 -17.63 44.04 17.82
C SER A 91 -17.22 42.58 17.98
N GLU A 92 -17.33 42.03 19.18
CA GLU A 92 -16.99 40.63 19.45
C GLU A 92 -17.90 39.66 18.67
N ILE A 93 -19.21 39.95 18.60
CA ILE A 93 -20.14 39.17 17.77
C ILE A 93 -19.78 39.28 16.28
N ASN A 94 -19.37 40.45 15.79
CA ASN A 94 -18.95 40.61 14.41
C ASN A 94 -17.66 39.85 14.12
N ASP A 95 -16.69 39.87 15.03
CA ASP A 95 -15.45 39.10 14.93
C ASP A 95 -15.75 37.59 14.91
N LEU A 96 -16.65 37.13 15.79
CA LEU A 96 -17.11 35.74 15.83
C LEU A 96 -17.88 35.32 14.57
N ARG A 97 -18.65 36.23 13.95
CA ARG A 97 -19.33 35.97 12.68
C ARG A 97 -18.36 35.89 11.50
N GLN A 98 -17.27 36.64 11.53
CA GLN A 98 -16.22 36.56 10.51
C GLN A 98 -15.41 35.26 10.60
N LEU A 99 -15.34 34.64 11.78
CA LEU A 99 -14.76 33.31 12.01
C LEU A 99 -15.59 32.14 11.45
N GLN A 100 -16.48 32.38 10.47
CA GLN A 100 -17.18 31.28 9.79
C GLN A 100 -16.16 30.37 9.10
N PHE A 101 -16.01 29.17 9.66
CA PHE A 101 -15.19 28.10 9.12
C PHE A 101 -15.82 27.59 7.82
N ASP A 102 -15.33 28.08 6.69
CA ASP A 102 -15.78 27.63 5.38
C ASP A 102 -15.01 26.38 4.94
N LEU A 103 -15.69 25.23 4.90
CA LEU A 103 -15.17 23.95 4.40
C LEU A 103 -14.90 23.95 2.89
N SER A 104 -15.31 25.01 2.21
CA SER A 104 -15.01 25.26 0.79
C SER A 104 -13.62 25.84 0.59
N ASN A 105 -12.90 26.21 1.66
CA ASN A 105 -11.55 26.75 1.56
C ASN A 105 -10.61 25.72 0.91
N PRO A 106 -10.02 26.02 -0.27
CA PRO A 106 -9.12 25.09 -0.96
C PRO A 106 -7.86 24.78 -0.15
N SER A 107 -7.47 25.67 0.77
CA SER A 107 -6.37 25.48 1.72
C SER A 107 -6.59 24.30 2.69
N LEU A 108 -7.85 23.88 2.91
CA LEU A 108 -8.16 22.74 3.77
C LEU A 108 -7.92 21.39 3.05
N GLY A 109 -7.76 21.39 1.72
CA GLY A 109 -7.48 20.18 0.94
C GLY A 109 -8.59 19.13 0.97
N ILE A 110 -9.82 19.53 1.29
CA ILE A 110 -10.98 18.64 1.46
C ILE A 110 -11.51 18.22 0.10
N THR A 111 -11.91 16.95 -0.02
CA THR A 111 -12.46 16.40 -1.27
C THR A 111 -13.75 17.14 -1.67
N PRO A 112 -13.88 17.70 -2.89
CA PRO A 112 -15.09 18.42 -3.32
C PRO A 112 -16.38 17.61 -3.15
N LEU A 113 -17.50 18.29 -2.86
CA LEU A 113 -18.79 17.66 -2.56
C LEU A 113 -19.26 16.72 -3.69
N GLU A 114 -19.06 17.12 -4.94
CA GLU A 114 -19.40 16.33 -6.13
C GLU A 114 -18.70 14.96 -6.14
N LYS A 115 -17.41 14.95 -5.80
CA LYS A 115 -16.64 13.71 -5.73
C LYS A 115 -17.10 12.85 -4.56
N PHE A 116 -17.36 13.44 -3.39
CA PHE A 116 -17.91 12.71 -2.25
C PHE A 116 -19.24 12.00 -2.61
N LEU A 117 -20.18 12.71 -3.23
CA LEU A 117 -21.48 12.14 -3.61
C LEU A 117 -21.35 11.03 -4.66
N SER A 118 -20.36 11.11 -5.56
CA SER A 118 -20.12 10.05 -6.55
C SER A 118 -19.67 8.71 -5.95
N PHE A 119 -19.07 8.71 -4.76
CA PHE A 119 -18.65 7.49 -4.06
C PHE A 119 -19.76 6.87 -3.22
N GLN A 120 -20.90 7.55 -3.03
CA GLN A 120 -21.96 7.12 -2.13
C GLN A 120 -23.14 6.48 -2.89
N PRO A 121 -23.85 5.51 -2.29
CA PRO A 121 -25.08 4.96 -2.85
C PRO A 121 -26.17 6.03 -2.97
N SER A 122 -27.04 5.94 -3.99
CA SER A 122 -28.13 6.91 -4.23
C SER A 122 -29.10 7.08 -3.06
N GLN A 123 -29.36 6.01 -2.29
CA GLN A 123 -30.19 6.05 -1.07
C GLN A 123 -29.57 6.89 0.06
N TYR A 124 -28.25 7.01 0.09
CA TYR A 124 -27.55 7.80 1.09
C TYR A 124 -27.63 9.29 0.79
N ILE A 125 -27.64 9.67 -0.49
CA ILE A 125 -27.70 11.06 -0.97
C ILE A 125 -28.99 11.75 -0.50
N GLU A 126 -30.14 11.07 -0.64
CA GLU A 126 -31.43 11.60 -0.19
C GLU A 126 -31.46 11.84 1.33
N SER A 127 -30.83 10.96 2.11
CA SER A 127 -30.71 11.12 3.57
C SER A 127 -29.71 12.20 3.99
N PHE A 128 -28.72 12.48 3.14
CA PHE A 128 -27.66 13.45 3.37
C PHE A 128 -28.19 14.87 3.17
N ASP A 129 -28.94 15.11 2.09
CA ASP A 129 -29.52 16.43 1.78
C ASP A 129 -30.57 16.89 2.79
N LEU A 130 -31.25 15.96 3.47
CA LEU A 130 -32.21 16.25 4.54
C LEU A 130 -31.56 16.72 5.86
N LYS A 131 -30.24 16.54 6.03
CA LYS A 131 -29.54 16.87 7.28
C LYS A 131 -29.12 18.35 7.34
N PRO A 132 -28.99 18.92 8.55
CA PRO A 132 -28.36 20.22 8.75
C PRO A 132 -26.94 20.27 8.15
N LYS A 133 -26.53 21.44 7.67
CA LYS A 133 -25.22 21.67 7.01
C LYS A 133 -24.04 21.26 7.91
N GLU A 134 -24.18 21.42 9.22
CA GLU A 134 -23.15 21.05 10.20
C GLU A 134 -22.94 19.54 10.23
N LYS A 135 -24.03 18.75 10.16
CA LYS A 135 -23.96 17.29 10.14
C LYS A 135 -23.44 16.77 8.80
N GLN A 136 -23.85 17.39 7.69
CA GLN A 136 -23.29 17.09 6.36
C GLN A 136 -21.77 17.30 6.32
N SER A 137 -21.31 18.36 6.98
CA SER A 137 -19.90 18.71 7.10
C SER A 137 -19.11 17.68 7.89
N ILE A 138 -19.65 17.22 9.04
CA ILE A 138 -19.02 16.20 9.87
C ILE A 138 -18.94 14.86 9.12
N GLU A 139 -20.02 14.42 8.47
CA GLU A 139 -20.04 13.15 7.72
C GLU A 139 -19.03 13.17 6.54
N ARG A 140 -18.85 14.32 5.89
CA ARG A 140 -17.82 14.51 4.87
C ARG A 140 -16.41 14.38 5.45
N LEU A 141 -16.15 14.97 6.62
CA LEU A 141 -14.86 14.88 7.30
C LEU A 141 -14.56 13.46 7.80
N GLU A 142 -15.55 12.78 8.37
CA GLU A 142 -15.44 11.38 8.82
C GLU A 142 -15.10 10.45 7.65
N TRP A 143 -15.78 10.63 6.51
CA TRP A 143 -15.46 9.87 5.30
C TRP A 143 -14.04 10.15 4.81
N GLU A 144 -13.60 11.41 4.84
CA GLU A 144 -12.25 11.75 4.40
C GLU A 144 -11.17 11.16 5.32
N ILE A 145 -11.40 11.18 6.64
CA ILE A 145 -10.54 10.51 7.62
C ILE A 145 -10.46 9.02 7.28
N TYR A 146 -11.60 8.37 7.09
CA TYR A 146 -11.67 6.96 6.73
C TYR A 146 -10.90 6.65 5.43
N GLN A 147 -11.05 7.48 4.39
CA GLN A 147 -10.30 7.31 3.13
C GLN A 147 -8.79 7.48 3.32
N ARG A 148 -8.36 8.42 4.16
CA ARG A 148 -6.94 8.61 4.48
C ARG A 148 -6.38 7.43 5.26
N GLU A 149 -7.15 6.85 6.18
CA GLU A 149 -6.76 5.62 6.90
C GLU A 149 -6.59 4.43 5.95
N LEU A 150 -7.54 4.21 5.03
CA LEU A 150 -7.40 3.16 4.01
C LEU A 150 -6.15 3.33 3.16
N LYS A 151 -5.88 4.56 2.70
CA LYS A 151 -4.67 4.88 1.93
C LYS A 151 -3.39 4.71 2.75
N LEU A 152 -3.41 5.00 4.05
CA LEU A 152 -2.28 4.75 4.94
C LEU A 152 -1.99 3.24 5.05
N ILE A 153 -3.02 2.42 5.23
CA ILE A 153 -2.90 0.95 5.27
C ILE A 153 -2.33 0.44 3.95
N GLU A 154 -2.83 0.91 2.82
CA GLU A 154 -2.31 0.56 1.49
C GLU A 154 -0.84 0.96 1.33
N LEU A 155 -0.47 2.18 1.74
CA LEU A 155 0.92 2.66 1.71
C LEU A 155 1.83 1.83 2.61
N GLU A 156 1.38 1.40 3.78
CA GLU A 156 2.14 0.50 4.64
C GLU A 156 2.36 -0.86 3.99
N ASN A 157 1.34 -1.42 3.35
CA ASN A 157 1.44 -2.68 2.63
C ASN A 157 2.43 -2.58 1.46
N LEU A 158 2.37 -1.50 0.69
CA LEU A 158 3.31 -1.22 -0.40
C LEU A 158 4.74 -1.02 0.12
N LYS A 159 4.93 -0.34 1.25
CA LYS A 159 6.25 -0.21 1.89
C LYS A 159 6.80 -1.57 2.32
N LYS A 160 5.98 -2.41 2.97
CA LYS A 160 6.36 -3.77 3.38
C LYS A 160 6.76 -4.61 2.15
N LEU A 161 6.00 -4.52 1.06
CA LEU A 161 6.29 -5.23 -0.18
C LEU A 161 7.58 -4.75 -0.83
N ARG A 162 7.80 -3.42 -0.89
CA ARG A 162 9.05 -2.83 -1.39
C ARG A 162 10.29 -3.31 -0.60
N ILE A 163 10.18 -3.40 0.72
CA ILE A 163 11.28 -3.90 1.58
C ILE A 163 11.55 -5.38 1.28
N LYS A 164 10.51 -6.21 1.14
CA LYS A 164 10.66 -7.63 0.78
C LYS A 164 11.36 -7.81 -0.56
N LEU A 165 10.91 -7.11 -1.60
CA LEU A 165 11.54 -7.18 -2.92
C LEU A 165 13.00 -6.76 -2.88
N LYS A 166 13.32 -5.67 -2.18
CA LYS A 166 14.71 -5.22 -2.03
C LYS A 166 15.59 -6.27 -1.35
N GLN A 167 15.07 -6.94 -0.31
CA GLN A 167 15.80 -8.03 0.36
C GLN A 167 15.99 -9.25 -0.55
N GLU A 168 15.00 -9.58 -1.39
CA GLU A 168 15.12 -10.65 -2.38
C GLU A 168 16.17 -10.32 -3.45
N ASP A 169 16.19 -9.08 -3.95
CA ASP A 169 17.19 -8.59 -4.89
C ASP A 169 18.60 -8.62 -4.29
N GLU A 170 18.77 -8.21 -3.03
CA GLU A 170 20.05 -8.28 -2.32
C GLU A 170 20.51 -9.73 -2.15
N LYS A 171 19.61 -10.66 -1.80
CA LYS A 171 19.92 -12.09 -1.72
C LYS A 171 20.32 -12.67 -3.07
N ALA A 172 19.58 -12.37 -4.13
CA ALA A 172 19.87 -12.82 -5.48
C ALA A 172 21.23 -12.29 -5.97
N ASN A 173 21.52 -11.01 -5.74
CA ASN A 173 22.82 -10.42 -6.08
C ASN A 173 23.98 -11.04 -5.30
N ASN A 174 23.78 -11.34 -4.02
CA ASN A 174 24.81 -12.01 -3.22
C ASN A 174 25.04 -13.45 -3.69
N GLN A 175 23.99 -14.18 -4.06
CA GLN A 175 24.12 -15.50 -4.68
C GLN A 175 24.87 -15.43 -6.01
N LEU A 176 24.54 -14.47 -6.88
CA LEU A 176 25.24 -14.26 -8.15
C LEU A 176 26.72 -13.96 -7.94
N LYS A 177 27.07 -13.09 -6.98
CA LYS A 177 28.47 -12.82 -6.63
C LYS A 177 29.17 -14.08 -6.12
N GLN A 178 28.54 -14.86 -5.24
CA GLN A 178 29.10 -16.15 -4.80
C GLN A 178 29.32 -17.12 -5.96
N PHE A 179 28.40 -17.17 -6.93
CA PHE A 179 28.59 -17.98 -8.13
C PHE A 179 29.72 -17.45 -9.00
N GLU A 180 29.84 -16.13 -9.18
CA GLU A 180 30.91 -15.51 -9.93
C GLU A 180 32.27 -15.76 -9.28
N ASP A 181 32.36 -15.65 -7.96
CA ASP A 181 33.56 -15.93 -7.19
C ASP A 181 33.92 -17.41 -7.28
N LYS A 182 32.95 -18.32 -7.09
CA LYS A 182 33.16 -19.76 -7.31
C LYS A 182 33.58 -20.08 -8.74
N LEU A 183 33.03 -19.39 -9.73
CA LEU A 183 33.43 -19.54 -11.12
C LEU A 183 34.88 -19.08 -11.27
N LYS A 184 35.26 -17.89 -10.80
CA LYS A 184 36.64 -17.37 -10.87
C LYS A 184 37.65 -18.27 -10.15
N GLU A 185 37.31 -18.77 -8.96
CA GLU A 185 38.15 -19.66 -8.16
C GLU A 185 38.31 -21.04 -8.81
N ASN A 186 37.21 -21.63 -9.33
CA ASN A 186 37.23 -22.96 -9.93
C ASN A 186 37.59 -22.96 -11.43
N LEU A 187 37.49 -21.83 -12.16
CA LEU A 187 37.87 -21.66 -13.58
C LEU A 187 39.38 -21.62 -13.84
N ASN A 188 40.19 -22.18 -12.93
CA ASN A 188 41.42 -22.85 -13.38
C ASN A 188 41.12 -24.07 -14.28
N VAL A 189 39.85 -24.41 -14.56
CA VAL A 189 39.45 -25.32 -15.65
C VAL A 189 40.16 -24.99 -16.96
N LYS A 190 40.34 -23.71 -17.32
CA LYS A 190 41.05 -23.37 -18.57
C LYS A 190 42.49 -23.90 -18.58
N LYS A 191 43.21 -23.79 -17.46
CA LYS A 191 44.55 -24.37 -17.29
C LYS A 191 44.53 -25.90 -17.22
N ALA A 192 43.52 -26.48 -16.55
CA ALA A 192 43.37 -27.92 -16.43
C ALA A 192 42.98 -28.61 -17.76
N VAL A 193 42.22 -27.92 -18.61
CA VAL A 193 41.73 -28.40 -19.91
C VAL A 193 42.70 -28.05 -21.04
N GLU A 194 43.60 -27.07 -20.87
CA GLU A 194 44.63 -26.68 -21.84
C GLU A 194 45.45 -27.86 -22.41
N PRO A 195 45.95 -28.82 -21.61
CA PRO A 195 46.65 -29.99 -22.16
C PRO A 195 45.72 -30.89 -23.00
N PHE A 196 44.46 -31.08 -22.57
CA PHE A 196 43.48 -31.92 -23.27
C PHE A 196 42.92 -31.26 -24.53
N GLN A 197 42.80 -29.94 -24.55
CA GLN A 197 42.28 -29.17 -25.68
C GLN A 197 43.17 -29.29 -26.93
N LYS A 198 44.49 -29.48 -26.74
CA LYS A 198 45.43 -29.76 -27.83
C LYS A 198 45.15 -31.11 -28.50
N PHE A 199 44.72 -32.11 -27.73
CA PHE A 199 44.42 -33.46 -28.22
C PHE A 199 43.00 -33.62 -28.76
N ILE A 200 42.04 -32.88 -28.21
CA ILE A 200 40.63 -32.91 -28.65
C ILE A 200 40.42 -32.13 -29.95
N GLY A 201 41.43 -31.35 -30.37
CA GLY A 201 41.28 -30.38 -31.45
C GLY A 201 40.26 -29.31 -31.04
N ILE A 202 40.23 -28.20 -31.76
CA ILE A 202 39.06 -27.33 -31.69
C ILE A 202 37.94 -28.17 -32.30
N LEU A 203 37.11 -28.81 -31.45
CA LEU A 203 35.80 -29.28 -31.86
C LEU A 203 35.21 -28.17 -32.72
N PRO A 204 34.71 -28.45 -33.94
CA PRO A 204 34.07 -27.45 -34.76
C PRO A 204 32.71 -27.10 -34.13
N ILE A 205 32.73 -26.54 -32.92
CA ILE A 205 31.75 -25.56 -32.49
C ILE A 205 32.02 -24.40 -33.44
N SER A 206 31.45 -24.51 -34.64
CA SER A 206 31.51 -23.48 -35.64
C SER A 206 31.23 -22.17 -34.92
N LYS A 207 32.11 -21.19 -35.08
CA LYS A 207 31.95 -19.82 -34.57
C LYS A 207 30.61 -19.19 -34.99
N TYR A 208 29.83 -19.88 -35.83
CA TYR A 208 28.54 -19.52 -36.40
C TYR A 208 27.29 -19.98 -35.63
N LYS A 209 27.37 -20.74 -34.51
CA LYS A 209 26.15 -21.22 -33.82
C LYS A 209 26.02 -20.96 -32.32
N LEU A 210 27.03 -20.47 -31.62
CA LEU A 210 26.83 -20.07 -30.22
C LEU A 210 25.80 -18.93 -30.09
N ASN A 211 25.74 -18.05 -31.10
CA ASN A 211 24.74 -16.99 -31.17
C ASN A 211 23.32 -17.57 -31.32
N ASN A 212 23.10 -18.61 -32.12
CA ASN A 212 21.74 -19.17 -32.29
C ASN A 212 21.29 -20.03 -31.10
N ILE A 213 22.20 -20.69 -30.39
CA ILE A 213 21.88 -21.49 -29.20
C ILE A 213 21.55 -20.57 -28.01
N GLY A 214 22.22 -19.42 -27.90
CA GLY A 214 21.86 -18.36 -26.95
C GLY A 214 20.58 -17.58 -27.31
N ASN A 215 20.04 -17.74 -28.52
CA ASN A 215 18.91 -16.97 -29.03
C ASN A 215 17.53 -17.64 -28.87
N ASN A 216 17.44 -18.87 -28.36
CA ASN A 216 16.14 -19.44 -28.01
C ASN A 216 15.79 -19.01 -26.58
N PRO A 217 14.96 -17.95 -26.37
CA PRO A 217 14.60 -17.47 -25.03
C PRO A 217 13.97 -18.58 -24.17
N LEU A 218 13.41 -19.60 -24.82
CA LEU A 218 12.78 -20.74 -24.20
C LEU A 218 13.77 -21.69 -23.49
N LEU A 219 15.05 -21.72 -23.89
CA LEU A 219 16.07 -22.52 -23.20
C LEU A 219 16.43 -21.93 -21.82
N LEU A 220 16.34 -20.61 -21.65
CA LEU A 220 16.54 -19.96 -20.36
C LEU A 220 15.39 -20.27 -19.39
N GLU A 221 14.17 -20.41 -19.91
CA GLU A 221 13.00 -20.84 -19.14
C GLU A 221 12.95 -22.37 -18.92
N SER A 222 13.89 -23.12 -19.50
CA SER A 222 13.87 -24.59 -19.48
C SER A 222 14.43 -25.17 -18.18
N SER A 223 13.95 -26.35 -17.82
CA SER A 223 14.47 -27.09 -16.68
C SER A 223 15.80 -27.76 -17.04
N GLN A 224 16.69 -27.91 -16.05
CA GLN A 224 18.03 -28.50 -16.25
C GLN A 224 18.04 -29.84 -17.03
N PRO A 225 17.11 -30.79 -16.81
CA PRO A 225 17.09 -32.03 -17.59
C PRO A 225 16.79 -31.82 -19.08
N LEU A 226 15.91 -30.87 -19.41
CA LEU A 226 15.60 -30.52 -20.81
C LEU A 226 16.77 -29.78 -21.46
N TYR A 227 17.48 -28.93 -20.70
CA TYR A 227 18.69 -28.26 -21.19
C TYR A 227 19.77 -29.28 -21.59
N ILE A 228 20.03 -30.28 -20.73
CA ILE A 228 21.00 -31.36 -21.01
C ILE A 228 20.56 -32.13 -22.25
N LEU A 229 19.30 -32.57 -22.29
CA LEU A 229 18.73 -33.31 -23.42
C LEU A 229 18.88 -32.55 -24.74
N TYR A 230 18.56 -31.25 -24.77
CA TYR A 230 18.69 -30.43 -25.96
C TYR A 230 20.13 -30.42 -26.47
N HIS A 231 21.11 -30.21 -25.59
CA HIS A 231 22.51 -30.23 -25.98
C HIS A 231 22.95 -31.61 -26.47
N GLU A 232 22.55 -32.69 -25.81
CA GLU A 232 22.86 -34.05 -26.26
C GLU A 232 22.28 -34.34 -27.65
N LEU A 233 21.04 -33.92 -27.93
CA LEU A 233 20.40 -34.10 -29.23
C LEU A 233 21.05 -33.24 -30.32
N ILE A 234 21.42 -31.99 -30.03
CA ILE A 234 22.13 -31.12 -30.96
C ILE A 234 23.51 -31.68 -31.27
N TYR A 235 24.27 -32.13 -30.27
CA TYR A 235 25.56 -32.76 -30.50
C TYR A 235 25.39 -34.03 -31.33
N PHE A 236 24.43 -34.89 -30.99
CA PHE A 236 24.16 -36.10 -31.76
C PHE A 236 23.80 -35.80 -33.23
N LYS A 237 22.99 -34.75 -33.47
CA LYS A 237 22.69 -34.25 -34.81
C LYS A 237 23.96 -33.86 -35.57
N GLU A 238 24.79 -33.00 -34.97
CA GLU A 238 25.97 -32.44 -35.64
C GLU A 238 27.06 -33.50 -35.92
N PHE A 239 27.19 -34.52 -35.06
CA PHE A 239 28.19 -35.57 -35.24
C PHE A 239 27.75 -36.72 -36.15
N PHE A 240 26.49 -37.13 -36.11
CA PHE A 240 26.05 -38.38 -36.74
C PHE A 240 24.99 -38.20 -37.85
N PHE A 241 24.11 -37.19 -37.78
CA PHE A 241 22.95 -37.07 -38.68
C PHE A 241 22.60 -35.61 -39.01
N ASN A 242 23.13 -35.08 -40.12
CA ASN A 242 22.97 -33.66 -40.44
C ASN A 242 21.61 -33.27 -41.08
N GLU A 243 20.95 -34.17 -41.83
CA GLU A 243 19.75 -33.78 -42.63
C GLU A 243 18.43 -34.44 -42.17
N ASN A 244 18.48 -35.63 -41.57
CA ASN A 244 17.29 -36.44 -41.28
C ASN A 244 16.69 -36.20 -39.88
N LEU A 245 17.34 -35.36 -39.07
CA LEU A 245 17.00 -35.14 -37.67
C LEU A 245 16.78 -33.65 -37.40
N THR A 246 15.56 -33.31 -36.97
CA THR A 246 15.16 -31.97 -36.58
C THR A 246 14.82 -31.94 -35.10
N VAL A 247 15.39 -31.00 -34.37
CA VAL A 247 15.19 -30.81 -32.92
C VAL A 247 14.63 -29.41 -32.75
N ASP A 248 13.41 -29.33 -32.27
CA ASP A 248 12.68 -28.08 -32.08
C ASP A 248 12.24 -27.92 -30.61
N PHE A 249 12.12 -26.67 -30.19
CA PHE A 249 11.83 -26.29 -28.82
C PHE A 249 10.50 -25.54 -28.77
N PHE A 250 9.50 -26.10 -28.08
CA PHE A 250 8.14 -25.58 -28.08
C PHE A 250 7.74 -25.07 -26.69
N LYS A 251 6.96 -23.98 -26.67
CA LYS A 251 6.29 -23.47 -25.47
C LYS A 251 4.81 -23.87 -25.55
N SER A 252 4.33 -24.58 -24.54
CA SER A 252 2.90 -24.84 -24.37
C SER A 252 2.22 -23.50 -24.06
N ASN A 253 1.34 -23.04 -24.95
CA ASN A 253 0.51 -21.86 -24.71
C ASN A 253 -0.51 -22.20 -23.61
N ASN A 254 -0.39 -21.53 -22.47
CA ASN A 254 -1.28 -21.73 -21.32
C ASN A 254 -2.62 -21.01 -21.55
N GLU A 255 -3.52 -21.59 -22.33
CA GLU A 255 -4.96 -21.25 -22.28
C GLU A 255 -5.82 -22.33 -21.60
N ASP A 256 -5.34 -23.57 -21.50
CA ASP A 256 -6.14 -24.68 -20.94
C ASP A 256 -6.15 -24.79 -19.41
N MET A 257 -5.54 -23.85 -18.68
CA MET A 257 -5.43 -23.91 -17.21
C MET A 257 -6.41 -23.00 -16.45
N ASN A 258 -7.34 -22.34 -17.14
CA ASN A 258 -8.25 -21.37 -16.52
C ASN A 258 -9.73 -21.81 -16.44
N ILE A 259 -10.07 -23.07 -16.71
CA ILE A 259 -11.47 -23.53 -16.61
C ILE A 259 -11.88 -23.88 -15.16
N ASP A 260 -10.96 -24.15 -14.23
CA ASP A 260 -11.32 -24.66 -12.88
C ASP A 260 -11.24 -23.64 -11.74
N ASN A 261 -11.39 -22.33 -12.01
CA ASN A 261 -11.44 -21.30 -10.95
C ASN A 261 -12.84 -21.04 -10.38
N LYS A 262 -13.77 -22.00 -10.46
CA LYS A 262 -15.08 -21.90 -9.78
C LYS A 262 -15.34 -22.90 -8.65
N ASN A 263 -14.48 -23.89 -8.42
CA ASN A 263 -14.68 -24.87 -7.35
C ASN A 263 -13.48 -24.93 -6.40
N ASN A 264 -13.43 -23.99 -5.45
CA ASN A 264 -12.58 -24.08 -4.27
C ASN A 264 -12.99 -25.31 -3.45
N CYS A 265 -12.38 -26.48 -3.71
CA CYS A 265 -12.08 -27.56 -2.75
C CYS A 265 -11.53 -28.87 -3.37
N ILE A 266 -11.29 -28.96 -4.69
CA ILE A 266 -10.93 -30.26 -5.30
C ILE A 266 -9.51 -30.22 -5.90
N ASN A 267 -8.64 -31.07 -5.33
CA ASN A 267 -7.39 -31.63 -5.86
C ASN A 267 -6.08 -30.81 -5.80
N LYS A 268 -5.38 -30.86 -4.66
CA LYS A 268 -3.92 -30.62 -4.60
C LYS A 268 -3.11 -31.57 -5.51
N SER A 269 -3.69 -32.70 -5.92
CA SER A 269 -3.09 -33.67 -6.84
C SER A 269 -2.96 -33.18 -8.28
N THR A 270 -3.84 -32.30 -8.78
CA THR A 270 -3.75 -31.80 -10.16
C THR A 270 -2.59 -30.82 -10.36
N LYS A 271 -2.16 -30.11 -9.30
CA LYS A 271 -0.96 -29.25 -9.36
C LYS A 271 0.34 -30.06 -9.49
N LEU A 272 0.37 -31.32 -9.06
CA LEU A 272 1.56 -32.18 -9.11
C LEU A 272 1.85 -32.68 -10.53
N ILE A 273 0.81 -32.86 -11.34
CA ILE A 273 0.81 -33.56 -12.64
C ILE A 273 0.84 -32.55 -13.80
N ASN A 274 1.34 -31.33 -13.56
CA ASN A 274 1.46 -30.35 -14.63
C ASN A 274 2.85 -30.45 -15.27
N PRO A 275 2.94 -30.71 -16.58
CA PRO A 275 4.21 -30.65 -17.27
C PRO A 275 4.73 -29.21 -17.29
N SER A 276 6.04 -29.07 -17.47
CA SER A 276 6.69 -27.80 -17.76
C SER A 276 6.03 -27.14 -18.95
N LYS A 277 6.01 -25.80 -18.95
CA LYS A 277 5.49 -24.97 -20.07
C LYS A 277 6.27 -25.15 -21.38
N VAL A 278 7.27 -26.01 -21.37
CA VAL A 278 8.29 -26.15 -22.39
C VAL A 278 8.52 -27.63 -22.61
N PHE A 279 8.58 -28.03 -23.88
CA PHE A 279 8.88 -29.39 -24.29
C PHE A 279 9.80 -29.40 -25.52
N ILE A 280 10.55 -30.48 -25.68
CA ILE A 280 11.45 -30.68 -26.82
C ILE A 280 10.78 -31.66 -27.77
N SER A 281 10.75 -31.35 -29.06
CA SER A 281 10.31 -32.27 -30.10
C SER A 281 11.50 -32.71 -30.93
N LEU A 282 11.66 -34.02 -31.05
CA LEU A 282 12.64 -34.66 -31.90
C LEU A 282 11.90 -35.34 -33.05
N LYS A 283 12.19 -34.92 -34.28
CA LYS A 283 11.61 -35.49 -35.49
C LYS A 283 12.70 -36.15 -36.32
N ILE A 284 12.51 -37.44 -36.60
CA ILE A 284 13.45 -38.31 -37.29
C ILE A 284 12.76 -38.82 -38.56
N LYS A 285 13.39 -38.64 -39.72
CA LYS A 285 12.91 -39.15 -41.00
C LYS A 285 13.85 -40.21 -41.56
N LYS A 286 13.35 -41.42 -41.83
CA LYS A 286 14.13 -42.51 -42.43
C LYS A 286 13.23 -43.38 -43.30
N ASN A 287 13.59 -43.58 -44.56
CA ASN A 287 12.89 -44.48 -45.51
C ASN A 287 11.35 -44.33 -45.48
N GLU A 288 10.83 -43.11 -45.69
CA GLU A 288 9.40 -42.75 -45.68
C GLU A 288 8.68 -42.84 -44.32
N LYS A 289 9.33 -43.32 -43.26
CA LYS A 289 8.82 -43.26 -41.89
C LYS A 289 9.28 -41.98 -41.20
N GLU A 290 8.35 -41.32 -40.54
CA GLU A 290 8.55 -40.16 -39.70
C GLU A 290 8.23 -40.50 -38.24
N LEU A 291 9.24 -40.46 -37.37
CA LEU A 291 9.09 -40.61 -35.93
C LEU A 291 9.20 -39.25 -35.27
N LEU A 292 8.15 -38.87 -34.54
CA LEU A 292 8.10 -37.67 -33.71
C LEU A 292 8.10 -38.09 -32.25
N ILE A 293 9.02 -37.52 -31.46
CA ILE A 293 9.19 -37.81 -30.04
C ILE A 293 9.14 -36.49 -29.28
N GLU A 294 8.16 -36.35 -28.41
CA GLU A 294 8.02 -35.16 -27.56
C GLU A 294 8.43 -35.47 -26.13
N PHE A 295 9.29 -34.63 -25.55
CA PHE A 295 9.82 -34.78 -24.20
C PHE A 295 9.22 -33.71 -23.28
N TYR A 296 8.53 -34.15 -22.23
CA TYR A 296 7.92 -33.29 -21.23
C TYR A 296 8.60 -33.49 -19.88
N TYR A 297 8.90 -32.40 -19.16
CA TYR A 297 9.43 -32.48 -17.79
C TYR A 297 8.34 -32.19 -16.75
N TYR A 298 8.30 -32.93 -15.65
CA TYR A 298 7.39 -32.69 -14.53
C TYR A 298 8.19 -32.23 -13.31
N PRO A 299 8.24 -30.91 -12.99
CA PRO A 299 9.09 -30.37 -11.94
C PRO A 299 8.81 -30.94 -10.55
N ASN A 300 7.54 -31.23 -10.24
CA ASN A 300 7.13 -31.73 -8.94
C ASN A 300 7.45 -33.21 -8.75
N LEU A 301 7.45 -34.00 -9.84
CA LEU A 301 7.79 -35.42 -9.85
C LEU A 301 9.27 -35.67 -10.16
N LYS A 302 9.98 -34.65 -10.66
CA LYS A 302 11.37 -34.69 -11.13
C LYS A 302 11.61 -35.79 -12.17
N ILE A 303 10.64 -36.04 -13.06
CA ILE A 303 10.74 -37.04 -14.13
C ILE A 303 10.53 -36.38 -15.49
N VAL A 304 11.13 -36.97 -16.53
CA VAL A 304 10.86 -36.64 -17.94
C VAL A 304 9.98 -37.73 -18.54
N THR A 305 8.92 -37.38 -19.25
CA THR A 305 8.09 -38.34 -19.99
C THR A 305 8.27 -38.14 -21.49
N VAL A 306 7.98 -39.20 -22.24
CA VAL A 306 8.05 -39.22 -23.70
C VAL A 306 6.72 -39.58 -24.31
N LEU A 307 6.32 -38.78 -25.30
CA LEU A 307 5.15 -39.03 -26.15
C LEU A 307 5.63 -39.31 -27.59
N PRO A 308 5.69 -40.57 -28.02
CA PRO A 308 6.07 -40.91 -29.39
C PRO A 308 4.89 -40.91 -30.36
N SER A 309 5.16 -40.63 -31.63
CA SER A 309 4.22 -40.75 -32.73
C SER A 309 4.95 -41.20 -33.99
N LEU A 310 4.59 -42.37 -34.53
CA LEU A 310 5.14 -42.89 -35.79
C LEU A 310 4.13 -42.69 -36.91
N ASN A 311 4.45 -41.87 -37.91
CA ASN A 311 3.54 -41.49 -38.99
C ASN A 311 2.17 -40.99 -38.49
N GLY A 312 2.13 -40.34 -37.32
CA GLY A 312 0.88 -39.89 -36.68
C GLY A 312 0.21 -40.92 -35.76
N ASN A 313 0.74 -42.14 -35.65
CA ASN A 313 0.21 -43.18 -34.76
C ASN A 313 1.01 -43.30 -33.46
N PHE A 314 0.35 -42.97 -32.33
CA PHE A 314 0.91 -43.04 -30.99
C PHE A 314 1.26 -44.48 -30.57
N GLU A 315 0.36 -45.44 -30.75
CA GLU A 315 0.56 -46.82 -30.26
C GLU A 315 1.75 -47.51 -30.93
N MET A 316 1.95 -47.23 -32.22
CA MET A 316 3.07 -47.79 -32.97
C MET A 316 4.40 -47.19 -32.55
N GLY A 317 4.43 -45.88 -32.27
CA GLY A 317 5.60 -45.22 -31.68
C GLY A 317 5.89 -45.72 -30.26
N GLN A 318 4.85 -45.97 -29.47
CA GLN A 318 4.93 -46.49 -28.11
C GLN A 318 5.55 -47.89 -28.05
N LYS A 319 5.09 -48.82 -28.91
CA LYS A 319 5.66 -50.17 -29.03
C LYS A 319 7.13 -50.16 -29.47
N LEU A 320 7.50 -49.22 -30.33
CA LEU A 320 8.89 -49.06 -30.79
C LEU A 320 9.82 -48.65 -29.63
N LEU A 321 9.38 -47.74 -28.76
CA LEU A 321 10.16 -47.30 -27.61
C LEU A 321 10.19 -48.32 -26.45
N GLU A 322 9.13 -49.11 -26.27
CA GLU A 322 9.12 -50.23 -25.31
C GLU A 322 10.13 -51.33 -25.69
N GLY A 323 10.42 -51.51 -26.98
CA GLY A 323 11.40 -52.49 -27.45
C GLY A 323 12.87 -52.12 -27.22
N LEU A 324 13.18 -50.94 -26.66
CA LEU A 324 14.56 -50.49 -26.44
C LEU A 324 15.22 -51.13 -25.22
N ASP A 325 14.41 -51.45 -24.21
CA ASP A 325 14.82 -52.12 -22.98
C ASP A 325 13.69 -53.04 -22.50
N ASN A 326 13.95 -54.35 -22.56
CA ASN A 326 12.97 -55.36 -22.17
C ASN A 326 12.58 -55.28 -20.68
N SER A 327 13.36 -54.56 -19.85
CA SER A 327 13.11 -54.37 -18.43
C SER A 327 12.30 -53.11 -18.09
N ASP A 328 11.95 -52.28 -19.09
CA ASP A 328 11.32 -50.98 -18.88
C ASP A 328 10.09 -50.77 -19.77
N THR A 329 8.91 -50.87 -19.16
CA THR A 329 7.61 -50.63 -19.83
C THR A 329 7.13 -49.19 -19.73
N GLY A 330 7.81 -48.35 -18.94
CA GLY A 330 7.41 -46.96 -18.68
C GLY A 330 6.07 -46.80 -17.96
N LEU A 331 5.56 -47.85 -17.30
CA LEU A 331 4.30 -47.82 -16.55
C LEU A 331 4.48 -47.38 -15.08
N MET A 332 5.69 -47.57 -14.54
CA MET A 332 6.07 -47.21 -13.17
C MET A 332 6.93 -45.94 -13.15
N THR A 333 6.97 -45.24 -12.01
CA THR A 333 7.83 -44.07 -11.85
C THR A 333 9.29 -44.49 -11.61
N PRO A 334 10.27 -43.95 -12.35
CA PRO A 334 11.69 -44.25 -12.10
C PRO A 334 12.21 -43.77 -10.74
N ASN A 335 11.53 -42.80 -10.12
CA ASN A 335 11.95 -42.19 -8.87
C ASN A 335 11.14 -42.75 -7.67
N LEU A 336 11.84 -43.39 -6.72
CA LEU A 336 11.22 -43.96 -5.52
C LEU A 336 10.53 -42.90 -4.66
N SER A 337 11.05 -41.67 -4.62
CA SER A 337 10.45 -40.57 -3.86
C SER A 337 9.01 -40.26 -4.30
N ASN A 338 8.68 -40.53 -5.56
CA ASN A 338 7.34 -40.31 -6.07
C ASN A 338 6.33 -41.27 -5.44
N HIS A 339 6.72 -42.50 -5.11
CA HIS A 339 5.84 -43.43 -4.40
C HIS A 339 5.39 -42.87 -3.05
N PHE A 340 6.31 -42.31 -2.26
CA PHE A 340 5.97 -41.65 -0.99
C PHE A 340 5.12 -40.39 -1.16
N ILE A 341 5.38 -39.61 -2.22
CA ILE A 341 4.56 -38.45 -2.55
C ILE A 341 3.12 -38.91 -2.81
N PHE A 342 2.90 -39.94 -3.63
CA PHE A 342 1.56 -40.44 -3.94
C PHE A 342 0.88 -41.13 -2.75
N GLU A 343 1.64 -41.88 -1.95
CA GLU A 343 1.14 -42.52 -0.71
C GLU A 343 0.64 -41.47 0.30
N SER A 344 1.36 -40.35 0.44
CA SER A 344 0.93 -39.24 1.32
C SER A 344 -0.41 -38.61 0.91
N PHE A 345 -0.89 -38.85 -0.31
CA PHE A 345 -2.18 -38.40 -0.82
C PHE A 345 -3.27 -39.48 -0.79
N GLY A 346 -3.02 -40.62 -0.13
CA GLY A 346 -4.01 -41.69 0.04
C GLY A 346 -4.29 -42.50 -1.23
N LYS A 347 -3.36 -42.49 -2.19
CA LYS A 347 -3.40 -43.32 -3.39
C LYS A 347 -2.37 -44.45 -3.26
N ASP A 348 -2.77 -45.66 -3.62
CA ASP A 348 -1.86 -46.78 -3.82
C ASP A 348 -0.89 -46.48 -4.97
N LEU A 349 0.23 -47.22 -5.01
CA LEU A 349 1.35 -47.14 -5.96
C LEU A 349 1.02 -46.41 -7.28
N PHE A 350 1.91 -45.48 -7.67
CA PHE A 350 1.85 -44.76 -8.95
C PHE A 350 1.48 -45.68 -10.12
N LYS A 351 0.31 -45.45 -10.71
CA LYS A 351 -0.12 -46.07 -11.97
C LYS A 351 -0.32 -44.99 -13.01
N LEU A 352 0.39 -45.09 -14.13
CA LEU A 352 0.35 -44.12 -15.21
C LEU A 352 -1.09 -43.79 -15.66
N ASP A 353 -1.95 -44.80 -15.74
CA ASP A 353 -3.34 -44.70 -16.22
C ASP A 353 -4.25 -43.88 -15.29
N GLU A 354 -3.92 -43.79 -14.00
CA GLU A 354 -4.72 -43.03 -13.01
C GLU A 354 -4.33 -41.55 -12.94
N HIS A 355 -3.20 -41.18 -13.55
CA HIS A 355 -2.58 -39.87 -13.39
C HIS A 355 -2.59 -39.01 -14.67
N ASN A 356 -3.15 -39.48 -15.79
CA ASN A 356 -3.28 -38.70 -17.04
C ASN A 356 -2.00 -37.95 -17.45
N LEU A 357 -0.83 -38.55 -17.24
CA LEU A 357 0.43 -37.95 -17.65
C LEU A 357 0.51 -37.94 -19.17
N LYS A 358 0.99 -36.82 -19.73
CA LYS A 358 1.36 -36.77 -21.15
C LYS A 358 2.61 -37.63 -21.36
N GLY A 359 2.46 -38.81 -21.95
CA GLY A 359 3.56 -39.73 -22.28
C GLY A 359 4.04 -40.60 -21.12
N ARG A 360 5.06 -41.42 -21.38
CA ARG A 360 5.58 -42.43 -20.44
C ARG A 360 6.95 -42.06 -19.85
N PRO A 361 7.17 -42.24 -18.53
CA PRO A 361 8.46 -41.97 -17.89
C PRO A 361 9.41 -43.17 -17.95
N TYR A 362 10.02 -43.41 -19.11
CA TYR A 362 11.04 -44.45 -19.24
C TYR A 362 12.33 -44.11 -18.48
N LYS A 363 13.05 -45.14 -18.00
CA LYS A 363 14.36 -45.05 -17.35
C LYS A 363 15.44 -44.54 -18.30
N TRP A 364 15.44 -45.00 -19.56
CA TRP A 364 16.42 -44.56 -20.56
C TRP A 364 16.31 -43.05 -20.85
N VAL A 365 15.09 -42.50 -20.80
CA VAL A 365 14.85 -41.06 -20.98
C VAL A 365 15.47 -40.27 -19.84
N GLN A 366 15.28 -40.73 -18.60
CA GLN A 366 15.88 -40.09 -17.43
C GLN A 366 17.40 -40.03 -17.60
N PHE A 367 17.99 -41.15 -18.01
CA PHE A 367 19.43 -41.27 -18.22
C PHE A 367 19.96 -40.27 -19.26
N ILE A 368 19.34 -40.16 -20.44
CA ILE A 368 19.74 -39.18 -21.48
C ILE A 368 19.55 -37.73 -20.99
N THR A 369 18.58 -37.48 -20.12
CA THR A 369 18.37 -36.14 -19.54
C THR A 369 19.30 -35.82 -18.36
N GLY A 370 20.21 -36.73 -18.01
CA GLY A 370 21.14 -36.59 -16.87
C GLY A 370 20.50 -36.85 -15.50
N LEU A 371 19.26 -37.34 -15.46
CA LEU A 371 18.60 -37.78 -14.24
C LEU A 371 19.00 -39.23 -13.93
N SER A 372 19.74 -39.41 -12.85
CA SER A 372 20.12 -40.73 -12.35
C SER A 372 19.30 -41.10 -11.12
N PHE A 373 18.54 -42.18 -11.24
CA PHE A 373 17.75 -42.74 -10.14
C PHE A 373 18.39 -44.05 -9.67
N LEU A 374 18.30 -44.29 -8.36
CA LEU A 374 18.75 -45.54 -7.78
C LEU A 374 17.78 -46.67 -8.19
N PRO A 375 18.31 -47.85 -8.59
CA PRO A 375 17.46 -49.00 -8.87
C PRO A 375 16.74 -49.46 -7.59
N GLU A 376 15.56 -50.04 -7.75
CA GLU A 376 14.84 -50.67 -6.65
C GLU A 376 15.60 -51.92 -6.18
N ILE A 377 15.98 -51.93 -4.92
CA ILE A 377 16.64 -53.08 -4.29
C ILE A 377 15.52 -53.95 -3.70
N THR A 378 15.23 -55.07 -4.36
CA THR A 378 14.29 -56.06 -3.81
C THR A 378 14.95 -56.83 -2.64
N PRO A 379 14.15 -57.37 -1.71
CA PRO A 379 14.68 -58.20 -0.60
C PRO A 379 15.34 -59.49 -1.09
N GLU A 380 15.12 -59.88 -2.35
CA GLU A 380 15.79 -61.00 -3.03
C GLU A 380 17.21 -60.60 -3.44
N ASN A 381 17.39 -59.40 -4.02
CA ASN A 381 18.69 -58.84 -4.37
C ASN A 381 19.60 -58.63 -3.14
N MET A 382 19.02 -58.36 -1.96
CA MET A 382 19.79 -58.25 -0.71
C MET A 382 20.35 -59.60 -0.21
N LYS A 383 19.81 -60.74 -0.67
CA LYS A 383 20.29 -62.07 -0.29
C LYS A 383 21.43 -62.57 -1.17
N ASP A 384 21.57 -62.01 -2.38
CA ASP A 384 22.66 -62.34 -3.29
C ASP A 384 23.96 -61.62 -2.90
N LYS A 385 24.94 -62.39 -2.41
CA LYS A 385 26.27 -61.87 -2.04
C LYS A 385 27.08 -61.32 -3.22
N ASN A 386 26.64 -61.62 -4.45
CA ASN A 386 27.25 -61.16 -5.70
C ASN A 386 26.44 -60.05 -6.37
N PHE A 387 25.37 -59.55 -5.74
CA PHE A 387 24.55 -58.49 -6.31
C PHE A 387 25.38 -57.20 -6.42
N GLN A 388 25.71 -56.82 -7.65
CA GLN A 388 26.28 -55.51 -7.92
C GLN A 388 25.13 -54.53 -8.14
N LEU A 389 25.16 -53.39 -7.44
CA LEU A 389 24.16 -52.32 -7.56
C LEU A 389 24.05 -51.76 -9.01
N HIS A 390 24.96 -52.16 -9.89
CA HIS A 390 25.14 -51.63 -11.24
C HIS A 390 25.22 -52.74 -12.30
N ASP A 391 24.20 -53.60 -12.40
CA ASP A 391 24.01 -54.42 -13.60
C ASP A 391 23.39 -53.63 -14.78
N PHE A 392 23.08 -52.35 -14.57
CA PHE A 392 22.81 -51.43 -15.67
C PHE A 392 24.14 -51.07 -16.34
N GLN A 393 24.55 -51.82 -17.36
CA GLN A 393 25.56 -51.33 -18.30
C GLN A 393 24.91 -50.18 -19.07
N PRO A 394 25.22 -48.90 -18.76
CA PRO A 394 24.52 -47.81 -19.39
C PRO A 394 24.92 -47.81 -20.85
N LYS A 395 23.96 -48.11 -21.73
CA LYS A 395 24.08 -47.73 -23.14
C LYS A 395 24.34 -46.22 -23.12
N THR A 396 25.39 -45.76 -23.81
CA THR A 396 25.64 -44.33 -23.94
C THR A 396 24.42 -43.66 -24.58
N SER A 397 24.17 -42.38 -24.29
CA SER A 397 23.02 -41.66 -24.87
C SER A 397 22.99 -41.78 -26.39
N HIS A 398 24.15 -41.73 -27.04
CA HIS A 398 24.30 -41.98 -28.47
C HIS A 398 23.86 -43.39 -28.89
N LYS A 399 24.22 -44.44 -28.15
CA LYS A 399 23.80 -45.82 -28.45
C LYS A 399 22.27 -45.96 -28.36
N ILE A 400 21.64 -45.32 -27.38
CA ILE A 400 20.17 -45.33 -27.26
C ILE A 400 19.53 -44.60 -28.46
N LEU A 401 20.05 -43.43 -28.84
CA LEU A 401 19.57 -42.70 -30.02
C LEU A 401 19.79 -43.48 -31.32
N PHE A 402 20.91 -44.20 -31.45
CA PHE A 402 21.15 -45.12 -32.56
C PHE A 402 20.16 -46.29 -32.58
N ASP A 403 19.89 -46.90 -31.43
CA ASP A 403 18.92 -47.99 -31.32
C ASP A 403 17.50 -47.51 -31.73
N ILE A 404 17.11 -46.29 -31.35
CA ILE A 404 15.86 -45.64 -31.79
C ILE A 404 15.82 -45.44 -33.31
N ILE A 405 16.93 -45.01 -33.91
CA ILE A 405 17.01 -44.80 -35.36
C ILE A 405 17.05 -46.13 -36.12
N ASN A 406 17.64 -47.17 -35.54
CA ASN A 406 17.73 -48.50 -36.13
C ASN A 406 16.42 -49.29 -36.02
N SER A 407 15.58 -49.00 -35.03
CA SER A 407 14.25 -49.59 -34.90
C SER A 407 13.21 -48.98 -35.85
N LEU A 408 13.54 -47.88 -36.53
CA LEU A 408 12.80 -47.32 -37.69
C LEU A 408 13.16 -48.01 -39.01
#